data_AF-A0A938KZJ3-F1
#
_entry.id   AF-A0A938KZJ3-F1
#
_cell.length_a   1.000
_cell.length_b   1.000
_cell.length_c   1.000
_cell.angle_alpha   90.00
_cell.angle_beta   90.00
_cell.angle_gamma   90.00
#
_symmetry.space_group_name_H-M   'P 1'
#
loop_
_entity.id
_entity.type
_entity.pdbx_description
1 polymer ?
#
loop_
_entity_poly.entity_id
_entity_poly.type
_entity_poly.pdbx_seq_one_letter_code
_entity_poly.pdbx_strand_id
1 'polypeptide(L)'
;MRGNPAAETVFYCANKLVKPLPDGTEARFADYPWHAGDAVWVDAVCPWAQWTYSRQPPFWHYRRGAGRVIWHRLARLAKGSASPA
;
A
#
# COMPACT_ATOMS: atom_id res chain seq x y z
N MET A 1 -13.81 2.19 2.61
CA MET A 1 -13.50 1.64 1.26
C MET A 1 -14.33 0.40 0.93
N ARG A 2 -14.36 -0.63 1.78
CA ARG A 2 -15.21 -1.84 1.55
C ARG A 2 -16.72 -1.60 1.68
N GLY A 3 -17.14 -0.59 2.45
CA GLY A 3 -18.54 -0.15 2.53
C GLY A 3 -19.02 0.70 1.34
N ASN A 4 -18.27 0.76 0.24
CA ASN A 4 -18.69 1.46 -0.97
C ASN A 4 -19.93 0.77 -1.58
N PRO A 5 -21.01 1.51 -1.92
CA PRO A 5 -22.24 0.95 -2.50
C PRO A 5 -22.05 0.34 -3.89
N ALA A 6 -21.03 0.75 -4.66
CA ALA A 6 -20.76 0.20 -5.99
C ALA A 6 -20.62 -1.32 -5.97
N ALA A 7 -21.18 -2.04 -6.94
CA ALA A 7 -21.19 -3.52 -6.96
C ALA A 7 -19.80 -4.14 -6.75
N GLU A 8 -18.75 -3.50 -7.26
CA GLU A 8 -17.36 -3.86 -7.04
C GLU A 8 -16.54 -2.65 -6.58
N THR A 9 -15.42 -2.90 -5.91
CA THR A 9 -14.45 -1.86 -5.55
C THR A 9 -13.05 -2.35 -5.84
N VAL A 10 -12.38 -1.67 -6.77
CA VAL A 10 -10.96 -1.87 -7.05
C VAL A 10 -10.17 -0.87 -6.22
N PHE A 11 -9.17 -1.37 -5.52
CA PHE A 11 -8.27 -0.57 -4.71
C PHE A 11 -6.84 -0.74 -5.18
N TYR A 12 -6.19 0.40 -5.44
CA TYR A 12 -4.78 0.49 -5.70
C TYR A 12 -4.07 1.13 -4.51
N CYS A 13 -3.10 0.42 -3.93
CA CYS A 13 -2.27 0.91 -2.85
C CYS A 13 -0.81 0.90 -3.30
N ALA A 14 -0.12 2.03 -3.15
CA ALA A 14 1.33 2.11 -3.32
C ALA A 14 1.92 2.79 -2.09
N ASN A 15 2.62 2.03 -1.25
CA ASN A 15 3.12 2.54 0.03
C ASN A 15 4.42 1.83 0.43
N LYS A 16 5.14 2.37 1.41
CA LYS A 16 6.32 1.70 1.97
C LYS A 16 5.93 0.35 2.57
N LEU A 17 6.78 -0.66 2.41
CA LEU A 17 6.62 -1.94 3.14
C LEU A 17 6.55 -1.72 4.66
N VAL A 18 7.39 -0.81 5.14
CA VAL A 18 7.55 -0.47 6.55
C VAL A 18 7.71 1.05 6.66
N LYS A 19 6.97 1.67 7.58
CA LYS A 19 7.08 3.09 7.89
C LYS A 19 7.07 3.28 9.41
N PRO A 20 8.20 3.64 10.05
CA PRO A 20 8.19 4.07 11.44
C PRO A 20 7.36 5.35 11.56
N LEU A 21 6.55 5.41 12.62
CA LEU A 21 5.69 6.52 12.97
C LEU A 21 6.34 7.36 14.09
N PRO A 22 5.95 8.64 14.25
CA PRO A 22 6.56 9.54 15.24
C PRO A 22 6.41 9.09 16.70
N ASP A 23 5.41 8.28 17.00
CA ASP A 23 5.15 7.70 18.32
C ASP A 23 6.00 6.45 18.61
N GLY A 24 6.92 6.09 17.71
CA GLY A 24 7.77 4.91 17.84
C GLY A 24 7.13 3.61 17.35
N THR A 25 5.86 3.63 16.94
CA THR A 25 5.20 2.47 16.34
C THR A 25 5.58 2.32 14.86
N GLU A 26 5.24 1.19 14.25
CA GLU A 26 5.55 0.91 12.84
C GLU A 26 4.27 0.58 12.08
N ALA A 27 4.04 1.26 10.96
CA ALA A 27 3.01 0.87 10.00
C ALA A 27 3.61 -0.06 8.94
N ARG A 28 3.00 -1.22 8.72
CA ARG A 28 3.43 -2.19 7.71
C ARG A 28 2.39 -2.33 6.60
N PHE A 29 2.86 -2.50 5.37
CA PHE A 29 1.99 -2.71 4.21
C PHE A 29 1.14 -3.98 4.37
N ALA A 30 1.72 -5.04 4.94
CA ALA A 30 1.06 -6.31 5.18
C ALA A 30 -0.06 -6.22 6.24
N ASP A 31 0.04 -5.28 7.18
CA ASP A 31 -0.91 -5.12 8.29
C ASP A 31 -2.17 -4.32 7.88
N TYR A 32 -2.20 -3.76 6.67
CA TYR A 32 -3.44 -3.23 6.12
C TYR A 32 -4.49 -4.36 6.08
N PRO A 33 -5.79 -4.08 6.30
CA PRO A 33 -6.86 -5.09 6.33
C PRO A 33 -7.17 -5.68 4.93
N TRP A 34 -6.15 -6.28 4.32
CA TRP A 34 -6.26 -7.19 3.19
C TRP A 34 -7.06 -8.40 3.64
N HIS A 35 -8.04 -8.79 2.82
CA HIS A 35 -8.88 -9.93 3.10
C HIS A 35 -8.45 -11.10 2.22
N ALA A 36 -8.50 -12.34 2.73
CA ALA A 36 -8.16 -13.52 1.93
C ALA A 36 -9.07 -13.68 0.69
N GLY A 37 -10.27 -13.11 0.74
CA GLY A 37 -11.21 -13.05 -0.39
C GLY A 37 -10.96 -11.93 -1.40
N ASP A 38 -9.94 -11.08 -1.20
CA ASP A 38 -9.58 -10.07 -2.19
C ASP A 38 -8.95 -10.73 -3.42
N ALA A 39 -9.38 -10.32 -4.61
CA ALA A 39 -8.74 -10.76 -5.84
C ALA A 39 -7.56 -9.84 -6.15
N VAL A 40 -6.34 -10.31 -5.88
CA VAL A 40 -5.10 -9.56 -6.11
C VAL A 40 -4.66 -9.73 -7.57
N TRP A 41 -4.51 -8.61 -8.28
CA TRP A 41 -4.07 -8.58 -9.68
C TRP A 41 -2.60 -8.17 -9.82
N VAL A 42 -2.12 -7.31 -8.92
CA VAL A 42 -0.72 -6.89 -8.87
C VAL A 42 -0.28 -6.92 -7.41
N ASP A 43 0.90 -7.48 -7.14
CA ASP A 43 1.54 -7.45 -5.82
C ASP A 43 3.07 -7.49 -6.01
N ALA A 44 3.70 -6.32 -6.07
CA ALA A 44 5.11 -6.23 -6.49
C ALA A 44 5.83 -4.98 -5.93
N VAL A 45 7.13 -4.91 -6.17
CA VAL A 45 7.88 -3.66 -6.02
C VAL A 45 7.37 -2.65 -7.04
N CYS A 46 6.97 -1.47 -6.58
CA CYS A 46 6.42 -0.44 -7.45
C CYS A 46 7.52 0.17 -8.33
N PRO A 47 7.49 0.03 -9.67
CA PRO A 47 8.63 0.42 -10.51
C PRO A 47 8.83 1.94 -10.60
N TRP A 48 7.76 2.73 -10.45
CA TRP A 48 7.82 4.19 -10.59
C TRP A 48 8.06 4.95 -9.28
N ALA A 49 7.79 4.34 -8.12
CA ALA A 49 7.87 5.03 -6.83
C ALA A 49 9.19 4.80 -6.06
N GLN A 50 10.18 4.14 -6.68
CA GLN A 50 11.48 3.88 -6.05
C GLN A 50 12.42 5.08 -6.02
N TRP A 51 12.07 6.20 -6.64
CA TRP A 51 12.90 7.41 -6.63
C TRP A 51 12.37 8.43 -5.62
N THR A 52 13.29 9.14 -4.97
CA THR A 52 13.00 10.26 -4.06
C THR A 52 13.72 11.51 -4.48
N TYR A 53 13.05 12.64 -4.29
CA TYR A 53 13.59 13.97 -4.56
C TYR A 53 14.27 14.54 -3.32
N SER A 54 15.36 15.27 -3.54
CA SER A 54 16.09 16.03 -2.53
C SER A 54 16.19 17.49 -2.96
N ARG A 55 16.22 18.40 -1.97
CA ARG A 55 16.47 19.83 -2.20
C ARG A 55 17.95 20.15 -2.46
N GLN A 56 18.84 19.18 -2.18
CA GLN A 56 20.28 19.32 -2.34
C GLN A 56 20.81 18.26 -3.30
N PRO A 57 21.88 18.55 -4.07
CA PRO A 57 22.47 17.58 -4.98
C PRO A 57 23.10 16.40 -4.22
N PRO A 58 22.99 15.16 -4.73
CA PRO A 58 22.23 14.80 -5.93
C PRO A 58 20.71 14.90 -5.69
N PHE A 59 19.98 15.56 -6.59
CA PHE A 59 18.56 15.87 -6.39
C PHE A 59 17.63 14.65 -6.45
N TRP A 60 18.15 13.51 -6.90
CA TRP A 60 17.40 12.27 -7.09
C TRP A 60 18.15 11.12 -6.44
N HIS A 61 17.44 10.33 -5.63
CA HIS A 61 17.99 9.15 -4.99
C HIS A 61 17.10 7.95 -5.21
N TYR A 62 17.70 6.83 -5.59
CA TYR A 62 17.01 5.55 -5.57
C TYR A 62 16.87 5.07 -4.13
N ARG A 63 15.68 4.62 -3.74
CA ARG A 63 15.39 4.03 -2.44
C ARG A 63 16.16 2.71 -2.32
N ARG A 64 17.08 2.63 -1.35
CA ARG A 64 17.87 1.43 -1.05
C ARG A 64 17.56 0.95 0.38
N GLY A 65 17.52 -0.36 0.57
CA GLY A 65 17.26 -1.01 1.86
C GLY A 65 15.80 -1.41 2.07
N ALA A 66 15.58 -2.53 2.78
CA ALA A 66 14.27 -3.19 2.92
C ALA A 66 13.17 -2.25 3.48
N GLY A 67 13.48 -1.43 4.48
CA GLY A 67 12.54 -0.46 5.07
C GLY A 67 12.23 0.77 4.20
N ARG A 68 12.80 0.84 3.00
CA ARG A 68 12.60 1.97 2.07
C ARG A 68 11.92 1.56 0.77
N VAL A 69 11.68 0.27 0.55
CA VAL A 69 11.01 -0.23 -0.67
C VAL A 69 9.57 0.23 -0.70
N ILE A 70 9.15 0.81 -1.84
CA ILE A 70 7.73 1.04 -2.11
C ILE A 70 7.14 -0.22 -2.74
N TRP A 71 6.13 -0.79 -2.11
CA TRP A 71 5.35 -1.89 -2.63
C TRP A 71 4.06 -1.36 -3.21
N HIS A 72 3.54 -2.02 -4.24
CA HIS A 72 2.20 -1.73 -4.71
C HIS A 72 1.35 -2.99 -4.85
N ARG A 73 0.06 -2.82 -4.55
CA ARG A 73 -0.96 -3.84 -4.71
C ARG A 73 -2.16 -3.26 -5.40
N LEU A 74 -2.60 -3.94 -6.45
CA LEU A 74 -3.89 -3.71 -7.09
C LEU A 74 -4.77 -4.91 -6.77
N ALA A 75 -5.92 -4.67 -6.14
CA ALA A 75 -6.85 -5.73 -5.81
C ALA A 75 -8.30 -5.29 -6.00
N ARG A 76 -9.15 -6.22 -6.43
CA ARG A 76 -10.59 -6.08 -6.24
C ARG A 76 -10.93 -6.54 -4.82
N LEU A 77 -11.48 -5.62 -4.04
CA LEU A 77 -11.84 -5.85 -2.65
C LEU A 77 -13.06 -6.76 -2.54
N ALA A 78 -12.96 -7.79 -1.70
CA ALA A 78 -14.14 -8.52 -1.23
C ALA A 78 -15.12 -7.55 -0.58
N LYS A 79 -16.41 -7.73 -0.88
CA LYS A 79 -17.47 -7.05 -0.18
C LYS A 79 -17.42 -7.44 1.30
N GLY A 80 -17.43 -6.43 2.17
CA GLY A 80 -17.68 -6.72 3.58
C GLY A 80 -19.07 -7.32 3.68
N SER A 81 -19.23 -8.43 4.41
CA SER A 81 -20.55 -8.80 4.90
C SER A 81 -21.14 -7.55 5.54
N ALA A 82 -22.30 -7.09 5.08
CA ALA A 82 -23.03 -6.08 5.82
C ALA A 82 -23.13 -6.61 7.26
N SER A 83 -22.58 -5.89 8.24
CA SER A 83 -22.92 -6.18 9.63
C SER A 83 -24.44 -6.18 9.70
N PRO A 84 -25.09 -7.23 10.25
CA PRO A 84 -26.49 -7.11 10.56
C PRO A 84 -26.66 -5.90 11.48
N ALA A 85 -27.64 -5.07 11.14
CA ALA A 85 -28.01 -3.88 11.90
C ALA A 85 -28.40 -4.23 13.34
#